data_AF-A0A926HEY1-F1
#
_entry.id   AF-A0A926HEY1-F1
#
_cell.length_a   1.000
_cell.length_b   1.000
_cell.length_c   1.000
_cell.angle_alpha   90.00
_cell.angle_beta   90.00
_cell.angle_gamma   90.00
#
_symmetry.space_group_name_H-M   'P 1'
#
loop_
_entity.id
_entity.type
_entity.pdbx_description
1 polymer ?
#
loop_
_entity_poly.entity_id
_entity_poly.type
_entity_poly.pdbx_seq_one_letter_code
_entity_poly.pdbx_strand_id
1 'polypeptide(L)'
;MTRYSIQPIDAAGLKTISIHDRGGKVRSEHLARPWQPGEGMLGLLDSMPRLLAADSLRSVIGAMIDARAKKKQIIWGLGGHVVKCGLAPILIHLMKRGWATAFSMNGSAAIHDFEIAIAGQTSEDVEAVLPDGRFGTASETATEMNQAIVEAQADGIGMGEAYGKRLDGMSGLLNGGQSLVLEAYRASVPLTVHVAVGTDTPHSHPSASGAGIGAATHRDFLLFGSLVAGLNDGGVYLNVGSAVIMPEVFLKAVSLVRNLGNPLAGFTTVNFDFLQHYRPRVNVVERPHASAGGKGYAITGHHEIMIPLLAACLAECEIDR
;
A
#
# COMPACT_ATOMS: atom_id res chain seq x y z
N MET A 1 -35.72 -30.35 -38.08
CA MET A 1 -35.66 -28.95 -38.58
C MET A 1 -35.57 -28.02 -37.39
N THR A 2 -34.81 -26.93 -37.52
CA THR A 2 -34.69 -25.92 -36.45
C THR A 2 -36.07 -25.39 -36.05
N ARG A 3 -36.27 -25.19 -34.74
CA ARG A 3 -37.51 -24.63 -34.17
C ARG A 3 -37.51 -23.10 -34.16
N TYR A 4 -36.38 -22.48 -34.51
CA TYR A 4 -36.23 -21.04 -34.54
C TYR A 4 -36.71 -20.49 -35.89
N SER A 5 -37.52 -19.43 -35.85
CA SER A 5 -38.02 -18.72 -37.02
C SER A 5 -36.97 -17.85 -37.71
N ILE A 6 -35.82 -17.65 -37.06
CA ILE A 6 -34.70 -16.84 -37.54
C ILE A 6 -33.63 -17.77 -38.11
N GLN A 7 -33.14 -17.44 -39.30
CA GLN A 7 -32.05 -18.18 -39.95
C GLN A 7 -30.68 -17.68 -39.49
N PRO A 8 -29.66 -18.55 -39.41
CA PRO A 8 -28.28 -18.14 -39.23
C PRO A 8 -27.83 -17.15 -40.31
N ILE A 9 -26.91 -16.24 -39.95
CA ILE A 9 -26.36 -15.27 -40.90
C ILE A 9 -25.57 -15.99 -42.00
N ASP A 10 -25.73 -15.56 -43.25
CA ASP A 10 -24.94 -16.06 -44.38
C ASP A 10 -23.57 -15.36 -44.41
N ALA A 11 -22.51 -16.14 -44.15
CA ALA A 11 -21.14 -15.64 -44.10
C ALA A 11 -20.44 -15.61 -45.48
N ALA A 12 -21.10 -16.01 -46.58
CA ALA A 12 -20.47 -16.11 -47.91
C ALA A 12 -19.90 -14.78 -48.44
N GLY A 13 -20.42 -13.65 -47.98
CA GLY A 13 -19.95 -12.31 -48.34
C GLY A 13 -18.84 -11.73 -47.43
N LEU A 14 -18.31 -12.50 -46.48
CA LEU A 14 -17.32 -12.02 -45.53
C LEU A 14 -16.01 -11.64 -46.24
N LYS A 15 -15.61 -10.37 -46.14
CA LYS A 15 -14.32 -9.90 -46.65
C LYS A 15 -13.21 -10.21 -45.65
N THR A 16 -12.14 -10.84 -46.13
CA THR A 16 -10.94 -11.14 -45.35
C THR A 16 -9.82 -10.16 -45.69
N ILE A 17 -8.87 -10.02 -44.76
CA ILE A 17 -7.65 -9.21 -44.94
C ILE A 17 -6.44 -10.03 -44.52
N SER A 18 -5.27 -9.72 -45.08
CA SER A 18 -4.01 -10.38 -44.70
C SER A 18 -3.61 -10.03 -43.27
N ILE A 19 -2.90 -10.94 -42.61
CA ILE A 19 -2.27 -10.66 -41.31
C ILE A 19 -1.26 -9.50 -41.40
N HIS A 20 -0.63 -9.31 -42.55
CA HIS A 20 0.32 -8.23 -42.80
C HIS A 20 -0.38 -6.86 -42.91
N ASP A 21 -1.59 -6.82 -43.45
CA ASP A 21 -2.38 -5.59 -43.58
C ASP A 21 -3.12 -5.23 -42.29
N ARG A 22 -3.58 -6.24 -41.55
CA ARG A 22 -4.24 -6.06 -40.25
C ARG A 22 -3.28 -5.51 -39.18
N GLY A 23 -2.01 -5.91 -39.26
CA GLY A 23 -1.02 -5.71 -38.22
C GLY A 23 -1.30 -6.51 -36.93
N GLY A 24 -0.49 -6.22 -35.91
CA GLY A 24 -0.57 -6.87 -34.60
C GLY A 24 -0.04 -5.97 -33.48
N LYS A 25 -0.76 -5.94 -32.35
CA LYS A 25 -0.33 -5.23 -31.13
C LYS A 25 0.81 -5.95 -30.41
N VAL A 26 0.90 -7.27 -30.56
CA VAL A 26 1.97 -8.09 -30.01
C VAL A 26 2.97 -8.40 -31.11
N ARG A 27 4.24 -8.10 -30.85
CA ARG A 27 5.37 -8.28 -31.77
C ARG A 27 6.40 -9.19 -31.13
N SER A 28 7.31 -9.74 -31.93
CA SER A 28 8.36 -10.64 -31.44
C SER A 28 9.25 -9.99 -30.36
N GLU A 29 9.45 -8.67 -30.43
CA GLU A 29 10.18 -7.88 -29.41
C GLU A 29 9.48 -7.81 -28.04
N HIS A 30 8.19 -8.14 -27.97
CA HIS A 30 7.43 -8.18 -26.73
C HIS A 30 7.48 -9.54 -26.04
N LEU A 31 7.97 -10.57 -26.73
CA LEU A 31 7.97 -11.93 -26.22
C LEU A 31 8.93 -12.08 -25.04
N ALA A 32 8.54 -12.92 -24.10
CA ALA A 32 9.41 -13.34 -23.01
C ALA A 32 10.56 -14.19 -23.55
N ARG A 33 11.65 -14.26 -22.79
CA ARG A 33 12.69 -15.29 -22.95
C ARG A 33 12.74 -16.18 -21.70
N PRO A 34 13.18 -17.44 -21.82
CA PRO A 34 13.45 -18.25 -20.64
C PRO A 34 14.52 -17.60 -19.75
N TRP A 35 14.23 -17.50 -18.44
CA TRP A 35 15.22 -17.12 -17.44
C TRP A 35 16.26 -18.22 -17.29
N GLN A 36 17.52 -17.84 -17.03
CA GLN A 36 18.64 -18.77 -16.82
C GLN A 36 19.19 -18.66 -15.40
N PRO A 37 19.67 -19.78 -14.81
CA PRO A 37 20.36 -19.74 -13.52
C PRO A 37 21.51 -18.73 -13.50
N GLY A 38 21.52 -17.86 -12.49
CA GLY A 38 22.56 -16.84 -12.29
C GLY A 38 22.24 -15.45 -12.85
N GLU A 39 21.11 -15.26 -13.55
CA GLU A 39 20.74 -13.94 -14.10
C GLU A 39 20.18 -12.96 -13.05
N GLY A 40 20.03 -13.38 -11.80
CA GLY A 40 19.50 -12.52 -10.73
C GLY A 40 18.02 -12.16 -10.91
N MET A 41 17.56 -11.19 -10.12
CA MET A 41 16.18 -10.69 -10.12
C MET A 41 15.94 -9.70 -11.27
N LEU A 42 16.93 -8.87 -11.63
CA LEU A 42 16.84 -8.01 -12.81
C LEU A 42 16.82 -8.83 -14.10
N GLY A 43 17.59 -9.91 -14.18
CA GLY A 43 17.49 -10.83 -15.30
C GLY A 43 16.13 -11.52 -15.37
N LEU A 44 15.52 -11.87 -14.23
CA LEU A 44 14.15 -12.37 -14.18
C LEU A 44 13.15 -11.31 -14.66
N LEU A 45 13.30 -10.06 -14.24
CA LEU A 45 12.47 -8.96 -14.70
C LEU A 45 12.63 -8.73 -16.20
N ASP A 46 13.85 -8.80 -16.75
CA ASP A 46 14.13 -8.62 -18.17
C ASP A 46 13.66 -9.80 -19.02
N SER A 47 13.57 -11.01 -18.45
CA SER A 47 13.10 -12.19 -19.16
C SER A 47 11.58 -12.18 -19.39
N MET A 48 10.82 -11.43 -18.59
CA MET A 48 9.36 -11.29 -18.72
C MET A 48 8.96 -10.59 -20.03
N PRO A 49 7.73 -10.78 -20.54
CA PRO A 49 7.30 -10.05 -21.75
C PRO A 49 7.19 -8.54 -21.48
N ARG A 50 7.37 -7.72 -22.52
CA ARG A 50 7.11 -6.27 -22.47
C ARG A 50 5.64 -5.97 -22.78
N LEU A 51 4.76 -6.57 -21.97
CA LEU A 51 3.30 -6.49 -22.13
C LEU A 51 2.63 -6.35 -20.77
N LEU A 52 1.53 -5.58 -20.76
CA LEU A 52 0.54 -5.55 -19.68
C LEU A 52 1.18 -5.38 -18.28
N ALA A 53 0.90 -6.29 -17.34
CA ALA A 53 1.32 -6.18 -15.95
C ALA A 53 2.84 -6.30 -15.77
N ALA A 54 3.53 -7.08 -16.61
CA ALA A 54 4.99 -7.18 -16.54
C ALA A 54 5.65 -5.85 -16.92
N ASP A 55 5.13 -5.16 -17.93
CA ASP A 55 5.61 -3.83 -18.31
C ASP A 55 5.19 -2.74 -17.30
N SER A 56 4.01 -2.91 -16.68
CA SER A 56 3.56 -2.08 -15.57
C SER A 56 4.48 -2.21 -14.35
N LEU A 57 4.90 -3.43 -13.99
CA LEU A 57 5.85 -3.66 -12.89
C LEU A 57 7.19 -2.96 -13.15
N ARG A 58 7.73 -3.08 -14.38
CA ARG A 58 8.94 -2.34 -14.78
C ARG A 58 8.76 -0.83 -14.66
N SER A 59 7.60 -0.33 -15.08
CA SER A 59 7.28 1.10 -14.99
C SER A 59 7.20 1.58 -13.54
N VAL A 60 6.65 0.76 -12.63
CA VAL A 60 6.62 1.05 -11.18
C VAL A 60 8.02 1.07 -10.59
N ILE A 61 8.85 0.08 -10.90
CA ILE A 61 10.25 0.02 -10.47
C ILE A 61 11.01 1.26 -10.96
N GLY A 62 10.89 1.60 -12.24
CA GLY A 62 11.49 2.80 -12.82
C GLY A 62 11.02 4.09 -12.11
N ALA A 63 9.72 4.22 -11.84
CA ALA A 63 9.19 5.38 -11.13
C ALA A 63 9.74 5.51 -9.70
N MET A 64 9.93 4.40 -8.98
CA MET A 64 10.53 4.40 -7.64
C MET A 64 12.01 4.77 -7.69
N ILE A 65 12.75 4.25 -8.66
CA ILE A 65 14.15 4.59 -8.91
C ILE A 65 14.30 6.09 -9.19
N ASP A 66 13.46 6.65 -10.06
CA ASP A 66 13.47 8.07 -10.41
C ASP A 66 13.10 8.94 -9.22
N ALA A 67 12.07 8.56 -8.46
CA ALA A 67 11.65 9.26 -7.24
C ALA A 67 12.79 9.34 -6.23
N ARG A 68 13.47 8.22 -5.99
CA ARG A 68 14.61 8.16 -5.07
C ARG A 68 15.78 9.01 -5.57
N ALA A 69 16.12 8.94 -6.86
CA ALA A 69 17.17 9.77 -7.45
C ALA A 69 16.88 11.28 -7.32
N LYS A 70 15.61 11.66 -7.43
CA LYS A 70 15.11 13.04 -7.24
C LYS A 70 14.86 13.41 -5.77
N LYS A 71 15.11 12.50 -4.81
CA LYS A 71 14.81 12.66 -3.38
C LYS A 71 13.34 13.04 -3.12
N LYS A 72 12.42 12.48 -3.90
CA LYS A 72 10.97 12.66 -3.77
C LYS A 72 10.38 11.65 -2.79
N GLN A 73 9.16 11.91 -2.35
CA GLN A 73 8.42 11.03 -1.46
C GLN A 73 8.10 9.69 -2.15
N ILE A 74 8.31 8.58 -1.42
CA ILE A 74 7.85 7.23 -1.76
C ILE A 74 7.03 6.72 -0.58
N ILE A 75 5.71 6.92 -0.67
CA ILE A 75 4.75 6.71 0.42
C ILE A 75 4.07 5.37 0.26
N TRP A 76 4.05 4.57 1.32
CA TRP A 76 3.38 3.27 1.36
C TRP A 76 2.12 3.35 2.23
N GLY A 77 0.96 3.33 1.57
CA GLY A 77 -0.36 3.14 2.21
C GLY A 77 -0.65 1.66 2.41
N LEU A 78 -0.92 1.22 3.65
CA LEU A 78 -0.96 -0.18 4.04
C LEU A 78 -2.31 -0.56 4.65
N GLY A 79 -2.85 -1.71 4.25
CA GLY A 79 -3.93 -2.39 4.95
C GLY A 79 -3.44 -3.58 5.78
N GLY A 80 -4.28 -4.03 6.73
CA GLY A 80 -3.92 -5.05 7.71
C GLY A 80 -3.36 -6.35 7.16
N HIS A 81 -3.87 -6.82 6.01
CA HIS A 81 -3.41 -8.06 5.39
C HIS A 81 -1.91 -8.08 5.11
N VAL A 82 -1.32 -6.94 4.76
CA VAL A 82 0.12 -6.82 4.49
C VAL A 82 0.95 -7.22 5.72
N VAL A 83 0.58 -6.72 6.89
CA VAL A 83 1.25 -7.04 8.16
C VAL A 83 0.97 -8.49 8.55
N LYS A 84 -0.27 -8.96 8.39
CA LYS A 84 -0.67 -10.36 8.67
C LYS A 84 0.12 -11.39 7.85
N CYS A 85 0.51 -11.03 6.63
CA CYS A 85 1.36 -11.88 5.79
C CYS A 85 2.85 -11.85 6.17
N GLY A 86 3.22 -11.23 7.30
CA GLY A 86 4.59 -11.21 7.81
C GLY A 86 5.54 -10.29 7.03
N LEU A 87 5.00 -9.25 6.37
CA LEU A 87 5.80 -8.41 5.46
C LEU A 87 6.42 -7.16 6.12
N ALA A 88 6.17 -6.93 7.41
CA ALA A 88 6.78 -5.81 8.15
C ALA A 88 8.33 -5.80 8.05
N PRO A 89 9.07 -6.94 8.19
CA PRO A 89 10.53 -6.94 8.01
C PRO A 89 10.99 -6.47 6.62
N ILE A 90 10.23 -6.78 5.57
CA ILE A 90 10.55 -6.34 4.20
C ILE A 90 10.32 -4.84 4.06
N LEU A 91 9.23 -4.31 4.63
CA LEU A 91 8.94 -2.87 4.65
C LEU A 91 9.98 -2.09 5.47
N ILE A 92 10.43 -2.64 6.61
CA ILE A 92 11.52 -2.09 7.42
C ILE A 92 12.83 -2.06 6.62
N HIS A 93 13.14 -3.12 5.88
CA HIS A 93 14.31 -3.14 5.01
C HIS A 93 14.21 -2.09 3.88
N LEU A 94 13.06 -1.98 3.21
CA LEU A 94 12.81 -0.95 2.20
C LEU A 94 12.95 0.47 2.78
N MET A 95 12.44 0.71 3.98
CA MET A 95 12.61 1.95 4.72
C MET A 95 14.08 2.27 4.97
N LYS A 96 14.84 1.31 5.55
CA LYS A 96 16.28 1.47 5.85
C LYS A 96 17.12 1.74 4.59
N ARG A 97 16.66 1.29 3.43
CA ARG A 97 17.29 1.52 2.11
C ARG A 97 16.78 2.78 1.39
N GLY A 98 15.78 3.48 1.93
CA GLY A 98 15.21 4.70 1.32
C GLY A 98 14.24 4.43 0.16
N TRP A 99 13.69 3.22 0.08
CA TRP A 99 12.59 2.84 -0.83
C TRP A 99 11.20 3.04 -0.22
N ALA A 100 11.15 3.45 1.05
CA ALA A 100 9.97 3.96 1.72
C ALA A 100 10.39 5.17 2.55
N THR A 101 9.86 6.35 2.21
CA THR A 101 10.17 7.61 2.92
C THR A 101 9.09 7.98 3.93
N ALA A 102 7.92 7.35 3.83
CA ALA A 102 6.85 7.44 4.81
C ALA A 102 5.88 6.26 4.68
N PHE A 103 5.14 5.99 5.74
CA PHE A 103 4.08 4.98 5.80
C PHE A 103 2.75 5.60 6.21
N SER A 104 1.67 4.96 5.80
CA SER A 104 0.32 5.33 6.22
C SER A 104 -0.52 4.06 6.36
N MET A 105 -1.11 3.83 7.51
CA MET A 105 -1.78 2.58 7.86
C MET A 105 -3.27 2.80 8.10
N ASN A 106 -4.09 1.80 7.78
CA ASN A 106 -5.40 1.70 8.41
C ASN A 106 -5.28 1.12 9.84
N GLY A 107 -6.34 1.24 10.64
CA GLY A 107 -6.33 0.76 12.03
C GLY A 107 -5.97 -0.71 12.19
N SER A 108 -6.50 -1.59 11.33
CA SER A 108 -6.15 -3.02 11.33
C SER A 108 -4.64 -3.27 11.12
N ALA A 109 -3.97 -2.55 10.21
CA ALA A 109 -2.52 -2.67 10.05
C ALA A 109 -1.76 -2.25 11.32
N ALA A 110 -2.18 -1.15 11.95
CA ALA A 110 -1.57 -0.68 13.18
C ALA A 110 -1.76 -1.69 14.34
N ILE A 111 -2.96 -2.29 14.49
CA ILE A 111 -3.22 -3.32 15.50
C ILE A 111 -2.31 -4.53 15.29
N HIS A 112 -2.29 -5.08 14.08
CA HIS A 112 -1.50 -6.28 13.79
C HIS A 112 0.00 -6.05 14.03
N ASP A 113 0.50 -4.87 13.67
CA ASP A 113 1.91 -4.51 13.90
C ASP A 113 2.23 -4.35 15.40
N PHE A 114 1.32 -3.70 16.15
CA PHE A 114 1.46 -3.50 17.58
C PHE A 114 1.45 -4.84 18.35
N GLU A 115 0.53 -5.75 17.99
CA GLU A 115 0.44 -7.09 18.58
C GLU A 115 1.69 -7.93 18.33
N ILE A 116 2.25 -7.87 17.11
CA ILE A 116 3.53 -8.52 16.81
C ILE A 116 4.64 -7.96 17.73
N ALA A 117 4.68 -6.65 17.96
CA ALA A 117 5.70 -6.04 18.82
C ALA A 117 5.66 -6.59 20.25
N ILE A 118 4.46 -6.66 20.84
CA ILE A 118 4.27 -7.01 22.26
C ILE A 118 4.18 -8.52 22.52
N ALA A 119 3.69 -9.30 21.56
CA ALA A 119 3.38 -10.72 21.74
C ALA A 119 4.04 -11.66 20.71
N GLY A 120 4.62 -11.13 19.63
CA GLY A 120 5.21 -11.93 18.55
C GLY A 120 4.19 -12.65 17.66
N GLN A 121 2.90 -12.38 17.84
CA GLN A 121 1.80 -13.00 17.11
C GLN A 121 0.63 -12.03 17.00
N THR A 122 -0.23 -12.25 16.01
CA THR A 122 -1.44 -11.46 15.76
C THR A 122 -2.43 -12.30 14.94
N SER A 123 -3.63 -11.79 14.71
CA SER A 123 -4.73 -12.44 13.98
C SER A 123 -5.36 -13.62 14.72
N GLU A 124 -6.35 -13.28 15.55
CA GLU A 124 -7.23 -14.28 16.17
C GLU A 124 -8.11 -15.02 15.15
N ASP A 125 -8.52 -16.23 15.51
CA ASP A 125 -9.50 -17.02 14.75
C ASP A 125 -10.90 -16.46 15.01
N VAL A 126 -11.35 -15.58 14.12
CA VAL A 126 -12.63 -14.87 14.21
C VAL A 126 -13.81 -15.84 14.33
N GLU A 127 -13.81 -16.93 13.56
CA GLU A 127 -14.93 -17.87 13.55
C GLU A 127 -15.07 -18.59 14.91
N ALA A 128 -13.93 -18.84 15.57
CA ALA A 128 -13.91 -19.50 16.87
C ALA A 128 -14.34 -18.59 18.04
N VAL A 129 -14.08 -17.29 17.98
CA VAL A 129 -14.26 -16.36 19.12
C VAL A 129 -15.40 -15.34 18.95
N LEU A 130 -15.94 -15.20 17.74
CA LEU A 130 -17.08 -14.30 17.52
C LEU A 130 -18.37 -14.78 18.22
N PRO A 131 -18.72 -16.08 18.23
CA PRO A 131 -19.97 -16.55 18.86
C PRO A 131 -20.06 -16.29 20.37
N ASP A 132 -18.93 -16.23 21.07
CA ASP A 132 -18.88 -16.00 22.52
C ASP A 132 -18.47 -14.57 22.90
N GLY A 133 -18.33 -13.67 21.91
CA GLY A 133 -18.08 -12.24 22.12
C GLY A 133 -16.65 -11.89 22.52
N ARG A 134 -15.70 -12.82 22.41
CA ARG A 134 -14.27 -12.59 22.73
C ARG A 134 -13.47 -11.98 21.57
N PHE A 135 -14.07 -11.87 20.39
CA PHE A 135 -13.41 -11.24 19.24
C PHE A 135 -12.94 -9.82 19.60
N GLY A 136 -11.64 -9.57 19.48
CA GLY A 136 -11.04 -8.26 19.71
C GLY A 136 -10.94 -7.84 21.18
N THR A 137 -11.10 -8.75 22.14
CA THR A 137 -11.06 -8.42 23.58
C THR A 137 -9.67 -8.54 24.21
N ALA A 138 -8.60 -8.52 23.42
CA ALA A 138 -7.22 -8.57 23.94
C ALA A 138 -6.93 -7.34 24.82
N SER A 139 -6.66 -7.56 26.11
CA SER A 139 -6.59 -6.49 27.10
C SER A 139 -5.36 -5.61 26.92
N GLU A 140 -4.21 -6.23 26.61
CA GLU A 140 -2.92 -5.59 26.46
C GLU A 140 -2.93 -4.66 25.24
N THR A 141 -3.38 -5.14 24.08
CA THR A 141 -3.51 -4.34 22.85
C THR A 141 -4.39 -3.12 23.09
N ALA A 142 -5.60 -3.31 23.63
CA ALA A 142 -6.54 -2.22 23.82
C ALA A 142 -6.08 -1.22 24.88
N THR A 143 -5.52 -1.70 25.99
CA THR A 143 -5.03 -0.83 27.08
C THR A 143 -3.89 0.04 26.60
N GLU A 144 -2.87 -0.55 25.96
CA GLU A 144 -1.67 0.18 25.57
C GLU A 144 -1.92 1.14 24.41
N MET A 145 -2.69 0.73 23.39
CA MET A 145 -3.02 1.61 22.26
C MET A 145 -3.94 2.76 22.68
N ASN A 146 -4.98 2.51 23.49
CA ASN A 146 -5.88 3.58 23.94
C ASN A 146 -5.16 4.55 24.89
N GLN A 147 -4.29 4.05 25.76
CA GLN A 147 -3.47 4.92 26.61
C GLN A 147 -2.53 5.79 25.76
N ALA A 148 -1.88 5.23 24.73
CA ALA A 148 -1.07 6.00 23.79
C ALA A 148 -1.88 7.10 23.10
N ILE A 149 -3.13 6.84 22.72
CA ILE A 149 -4.02 7.85 22.12
C ILE A 149 -4.36 8.98 23.11
N VAL A 150 -4.64 8.65 24.38
CA VAL A 150 -4.93 9.65 25.41
C VAL A 150 -3.72 10.56 25.65
N GLU A 151 -2.52 9.98 25.71
CA GLU A 151 -1.27 10.73 25.84
C GLU A 151 -0.96 11.57 24.60
N ALA A 152 -1.26 11.03 23.40
CA ALA A 152 -1.09 11.75 22.14
C ALA A 152 -1.85 13.07 22.08
N GLN A 153 -3.05 13.09 22.68
CA GLN A 153 -3.85 14.30 22.78
C GLN A 153 -3.17 15.38 23.63
N ALA A 154 -2.52 15.00 24.74
CA ALA A 154 -1.79 15.91 25.60
C ALA A 154 -0.49 16.40 24.93
N ASP A 155 0.22 15.50 24.24
CA ASP A 155 1.48 15.78 23.57
C ASP A 155 1.31 16.52 22.23
N GLY A 156 0.09 16.53 21.68
CA GLY A 156 -0.18 17.09 20.36
C GLY A 156 0.58 16.32 19.26
N ILE A 157 0.50 15.00 19.26
CA ILE A 157 1.11 14.12 18.24
C ILE A 157 0.05 13.26 17.54
N GLY A 158 0.42 12.69 16.39
CA GLY A 158 -0.43 11.80 15.62
C GLY A 158 -0.50 10.38 16.21
N MET A 159 -1.45 9.57 15.75
CA MET A 159 -1.66 8.21 16.26
C MET A 159 -0.49 7.29 15.93
N GLY A 160 0.09 7.40 14.72
CA GLY A 160 1.27 6.60 14.35
C GLY A 160 2.51 6.90 15.20
N GLU A 161 2.79 8.18 15.45
CA GLU A 161 3.87 8.61 16.36
C GLU A 161 3.60 8.17 17.80
N ALA A 162 2.36 8.28 18.27
CA ALA A 162 1.97 7.87 19.61
C ALA A 162 2.18 6.37 19.86
N TYR A 163 1.80 5.52 18.91
CA TYR A 163 2.05 4.08 19.01
C TYR A 163 3.53 3.75 18.99
N GLY A 164 4.31 4.41 18.12
CA GLY A 164 5.77 4.25 18.10
C GLY A 164 6.42 4.64 19.42
N LYS A 165 6.05 5.81 19.96
CA LYS A 165 6.51 6.29 21.27
C LYS A 165 6.14 5.34 22.41
N ARG A 166 4.91 4.83 22.41
CA ARG A 166 4.43 3.86 23.40
C ARG A 166 5.26 2.57 23.37
N LEU A 167 5.45 1.99 22.19
CA LEU A 167 6.27 0.78 22.02
C LEU A 167 7.73 1.02 22.41
N ASP A 168 8.31 2.16 22.05
CA ASP A 168 9.71 2.45 22.36
C ASP A 168 9.95 2.61 23.88
N GLY A 169 8.94 3.07 24.62
CA GLY A 169 8.97 3.15 26.08
C GLY A 169 8.79 1.82 26.81
N MET A 170 8.42 0.73 26.13
CA MET A 170 8.21 -0.58 26.76
C MET A 170 9.53 -1.35 26.92
N SER A 171 9.78 -1.89 28.11
CA SER A 171 10.87 -2.82 28.36
C SER A 171 10.50 -4.25 27.94
N GLY A 172 11.46 -5.01 27.41
CA GLY A 172 11.29 -6.45 27.19
C GLY A 172 10.54 -6.85 25.91
N LEU A 173 10.40 -5.94 24.94
CA LEU A 173 9.83 -6.26 23.63
C LEU A 173 10.77 -7.16 22.81
N LEU A 174 10.67 -8.48 23.01
CA LEU A 174 11.48 -9.48 22.29
C LEU A 174 11.31 -9.39 20.77
N ASN A 175 10.14 -8.96 20.31
CA ASN A 175 9.79 -8.86 18.89
C ASN A 175 9.71 -7.41 18.39
N GLY A 176 10.17 -6.42 19.18
CA GLY A 176 10.06 -5.01 18.83
C GLY A 176 10.70 -4.66 17.48
N GLY A 177 11.81 -5.31 17.12
CA GLY A 177 12.47 -5.12 15.82
C GLY A 177 11.68 -5.63 14.60
N GLN A 178 10.54 -6.29 14.81
CA GLN A 178 9.62 -6.74 13.76
C GLN A 178 8.47 -5.75 13.53
N SER A 179 8.25 -4.79 14.43
CA SER A 179 7.21 -3.78 14.31
C SER A 179 7.67 -2.65 13.40
N LEU A 180 6.94 -2.44 12.31
CA LEU A 180 7.15 -1.33 11.39
C LEU A 180 6.86 0.00 12.09
N VAL A 181 5.87 0.06 12.99
CA VAL A 181 5.55 1.26 13.77
C VAL A 181 6.73 1.67 14.65
N LEU A 182 7.29 0.73 15.42
CA LEU A 182 8.42 1.01 16.30
C LEU A 182 9.68 1.38 15.52
N GLU A 183 10.01 0.63 14.47
CA GLU A 183 11.20 0.88 13.68
C GLU A 183 11.10 2.20 12.89
N ALA A 184 9.92 2.59 12.40
CA ALA A 184 9.69 3.87 11.75
C ALA A 184 9.88 5.05 12.73
N TYR A 185 9.33 4.92 13.94
CA TYR A 185 9.52 5.91 15.01
C TYR A 185 11.02 6.10 15.35
N ARG A 186 11.75 5.00 15.58
CA ARG A 186 13.20 5.02 15.85
C ARG A 186 14.01 5.61 14.69
N ALA A 187 13.60 5.35 13.46
CA ALA A 187 14.24 5.88 12.26
C ALA A 187 13.83 7.33 11.93
N SER A 188 12.93 7.94 12.72
CA SER A 188 12.32 9.24 12.41
C SER A 188 11.68 9.29 11.02
N VAL A 189 11.12 8.16 10.57
CA VAL A 189 10.36 8.04 9.32
C VAL A 189 8.88 8.26 9.64
N PRO A 190 8.21 9.24 9.01
CA PRO A 190 6.80 9.52 9.28
C PRO A 190 5.91 8.31 9.02
N LEU A 191 5.10 7.94 10.01
CA LEU A 191 4.06 6.93 9.91
C LEU A 191 2.76 7.51 10.44
N THR A 192 1.70 7.46 9.64
CA THR A 192 0.35 7.92 10.03
C THR A 192 -0.62 6.75 10.16
N VAL A 193 -1.60 6.85 11.05
CA VAL A 193 -2.67 5.86 11.22
C VAL A 193 -4.04 6.51 11.03
N HIS A 194 -4.82 5.94 10.11
CA HIS A 194 -6.15 6.41 9.74
C HIS A 194 -7.21 5.37 10.10
N VAL A 195 -8.05 5.71 11.07
CA VAL A 195 -9.06 4.80 11.60
C VAL A 195 -10.47 5.18 11.15
N ALA A 196 -11.34 4.17 11.02
CA ALA A 196 -12.78 4.38 10.98
C ALA A 196 -13.34 3.96 12.35
N VAL A 197 -14.03 4.88 13.03
CA VAL A 197 -14.54 4.59 14.38
C VAL A 197 -15.51 3.41 14.32
N GLY A 198 -15.27 2.42 15.18
CA GLY A 198 -16.01 1.16 15.21
C GLY A 198 -15.47 0.04 14.31
N THR A 199 -14.41 0.25 13.52
CA THR A 199 -13.81 -0.84 12.71
C THR A 199 -12.70 -1.60 13.41
N ASP A 200 -12.11 -0.99 14.43
CA ASP A 200 -10.88 -1.45 15.07
C ASP A 200 -11.18 -1.93 16.49
N THR A 201 -10.60 -3.06 16.89
CA THR A 201 -10.94 -3.75 18.14
C THR A 201 -10.72 -2.91 19.41
N PRO A 202 -9.71 -2.01 19.53
CA PRO A 202 -9.57 -1.15 20.71
C PRO A 202 -10.73 -0.15 20.90
N HIS A 203 -11.54 0.13 19.87
CA HIS A 203 -12.63 1.10 19.95
C HIS A 203 -13.79 0.66 20.84
N SER A 204 -13.99 -0.64 21.04
CA SER A 204 -15.06 -1.18 21.91
C SER A 204 -14.64 -1.28 23.38
N HIS A 205 -13.36 -1.07 23.68
CA HIS A 205 -12.82 -1.20 25.02
C HIS A 205 -13.21 -0.01 25.93
N PRO A 206 -13.46 -0.20 27.23
CA PRO A 206 -13.83 0.90 28.15
C PRO A 206 -12.81 2.04 28.25
N SER A 207 -11.54 1.79 27.91
CA SER A 207 -10.48 2.81 27.88
C SER A 207 -10.48 3.67 26.60
N ALA A 208 -11.34 3.38 25.62
CA ALA A 208 -11.39 4.13 24.38
C ALA A 208 -11.85 5.57 24.61
N SER A 209 -11.06 6.54 24.13
CA SER A 209 -11.41 7.95 24.13
C SER A 209 -11.79 8.41 22.74
N GLY A 210 -13.09 8.62 22.48
CA GLY A 210 -13.55 9.09 21.17
C GLY A 210 -12.94 10.45 20.78
N ALA A 211 -12.74 11.35 21.75
CA ALA A 211 -12.06 12.62 21.54
C ALA A 211 -10.59 12.43 21.17
N GLY A 212 -9.88 11.54 21.89
CA GLY A 212 -8.48 11.23 21.61
C GLY A 212 -8.29 10.57 20.24
N ILE A 213 -9.13 9.57 19.92
CA ILE A 213 -9.12 8.87 18.62
C ILE A 213 -9.28 9.88 17.49
N GLY A 214 -10.31 10.73 17.56
CA GLY A 214 -10.59 11.75 16.57
C GLY A 214 -9.44 12.76 16.43
N ALA A 215 -8.90 13.25 17.54
CA ALA A 215 -7.80 14.21 17.55
C ALA A 215 -6.52 13.63 16.92
N ALA A 216 -6.11 12.43 17.35
CA ALA A 216 -4.87 11.80 16.92
C ALA A 216 -4.91 11.41 15.42
N THR A 217 -6.00 10.78 14.96
CA THR A 217 -6.12 10.38 13.55
C THR A 217 -6.31 11.59 12.60
N HIS A 218 -6.97 12.66 13.07
CA HIS A 218 -7.07 13.90 12.31
C HIS A 218 -5.70 14.58 12.18
N ARG A 219 -4.89 14.56 13.24
CA ARG A 219 -3.53 15.11 13.19
C ARG A 219 -2.67 14.34 12.20
N ASP A 220 -2.77 13.02 12.20
CA ASP A 220 -2.17 12.15 11.20
C ASP A 220 -2.64 12.47 9.78
N PHE A 221 -3.92 12.81 9.57
CA PHE A 221 -4.42 13.23 8.26
C PHE A 221 -3.76 14.52 7.76
N LEU A 222 -3.55 15.51 8.63
CA LEU A 222 -2.85 16.74 8.26
C LEU A 222 -1.36 16.50 7.95
N LEU A 223 -0.69 15.66 8.75
CA LEU A 223 0.68 15.24 8.46
C LEU A 223 0.74 14.51 7.11
N PHE A 224 -0.19 13.59 6.86
CA PHE A 224 -0.30 12.87 5.60
C PHE A 224 -0.54 13.81 4.41
N GLY A 225 -1.32 14.88 4.58
CA GLY A 225 -1.43 15.96 3.59
C GLY A 225 -0.07 16.58 3.22
N SER A 226 0.81 16.81 4.21
CA SER A 226 2.16 17.32 3.97
C SER A 226 3.04 16.31 3.21
N LEU A 227 2.92 15.02 3.54
CA LEU A 227 3.60 13.95 2.81
C LEU A 227 3.12 13.88 1.35
N VAL A 228 1.81 13.95 1.12
CA VAL A 228 1.19 13.96 -0.21
C VAL A 228 1.64 15.17 -1.03
N ALA A 229 1.81 16.36 -0.43
CA ALA A 229 2.38 17.51 -1.13
C ALA A 229 3.80 17.24 -1.66
N GLY A 230 4.60 16.46 -0.93
CA GLY A 230 5.93 16.02 -1.34
C GLY A 230 5.96 15.03 -2.51
N LEU A 231 4.80 14.56 -3.00
CA LEU A 231 4.73 13.73 -4.20
C LEU A 231 4.95 14.53 -5.49
N ASN A 232 4.74 15.84 -5.48
CA ASN A 232 4.78 16.66 -6.70
C ASN A 232 6.09 16.50 -7.47
N ASP A 233 5.98 16.36 -8.79
CA ASP A 233 7.10 16.28 -9.72
C ASP A 233 8.01 15.07 -9.43
N GLY A 234 7.42 13.87 -9.46
CA GLY A 234 8.15 12.60 -9.50
C GLY A 234 8.11 11.75 -8.24
N GLY A 235 7.27 12.03 -7.25
CA GLY A 235 7.04 11.12 -6.12
C GLY A 235 6.17 9.91 -6.48
N VAL A 236 6.09 8.95 -5.55
CA VAL A 236 5.33 7.71 -5.71
C VAL A 236 4.44 7.47 -4.49
N TYR A 237 3.17 7.13 -4.72
CA TYR A 237 2.27 6.60 -3.71
C TYR A 237 1.87 5.17 -4.05
N LEU A 238 2.10 4.23 -3.13
CA LEU A 238 1.68 2.84 -3.26
C LEU A 238 0.53 2.57 -2.28
N ASN A 239 -0.65 2.20 -2.80
CA ASN A 239 -1.75 1.66 -2.01
C ASN A 239 -1.66 0.13 -1.99
N VAL A 240 -1.40 -0.46 -0.83
CA VAL A 240 -1.09 -1.88 -0.68
C VAL A 240 -2.07 -2.53 0.29
N GLY A 241 -2.94 -3.39 -0.25
CA GLY A 241 -3.86 -4.22 0.54
C GLY A 241 -4.94 -3.46 1.32
N SER A 242 -5.33 -2.26 0.87
CA SER A 242 -6.42 -1.48 1.45
C SER A 242 -7.43 -1.08 0.39
N ALA A 243 -8.64 -1.62 0.51
CA ALA A 243 -9.71 -1.43 -0.47
C ALA A 243 -10.55 -0.16 -0.25
N VAL A 244 -10.54 0.42 0.96
CA VAL A 244 -11.44 1.54 1.30
C VAL A 244 -10.71 2.65 2.03
N ILE A 245 -10.21 2.41 3.24
CA ILE A 245 -9.70 3.47 4.12
C ILE A 245 -8.55 4.25 3.46
N MET A 246 -7.50 3.56 3.01
CA MET A 246 -6.35 4.24 2.41
C MET A 246 -6.68 4.95 1.08
N PRO A 247 -7.42 4.34 0.14
CA PRO A 247 -7.87 5.05 -1.06
C PRO A 247 -8.69 6.31 -0.78
N GLU A 248 -9.57 6.28 0.22
CA GLU A 248 -10.39 7.43 0.59
C GLU A 248 -9.53 8.53 1.22
N VAL A 249 -8.70 8.19 2.21
CA VAL A 249 -7.78 9.14 2.87
C VAL A 249 -6.85 9.80 1.84
N PHE A 250 -6.26 9.01 0.94
CA PHE A 250 -5.39 9.52 -0.12
C PHE A 250 -6.08 10.53 -1.01
N LEU A 251 -7.27 10.23 -1.52
CA LEU A 251 -7.98 11.16 -2.38
C LEU A 251 -8.36 12.46 -1.65
N LYS A 252 -8.70 12.38 -0.35
CA LYS A 252 -9.00 13.58 0.46
C LYS A 252 -7.75 14.42 0.68
N ALA A 253 -6.60 13.79 0.94
CA ALA A 253 -5.32 14.48 1.05
C ALA A 253 -4.92 15.16 -0.27
N VAL A 254 -5.05 14.48 -1.42
CA VAL A 254 -4.82 15.08 -2.75
C VAL A 254 -5.72 16.31 -2.95
N SER A 255 -7.00 16.20 -2.61
CA SER A 255 -7.96 17.31 -2.71
C SER A 255 -7.56 18.48 -1.80
N LEU A 256 -7.19 18.20 -0.56
CA LEU A 256 -6.74 19.20 0.42
C LEU A 256 -5.50 19.94 -0.08
N VAL A 257 -4.46 19.20 -0.47
CA VAL A 257 -3.17 19.76 -0.93
C VAL A 257 -3.37 20.70 -2.11
N ARG A 258 -4.15 20.28 -3.11
CA ARG A 258 -4.50 21.10 -4.28
C ARG A 258 -5.34 22.32 -3.91
N ASN A 259 -6.32 22.15 -3.03
CA ASN A 259 -7.17 23.26 -2.59
C ASN A 259 -6.38 24.33 -1.84
N LEU A 260 -5.33 23.94 -1.10
CA LEU A 260 -4.39 24.85 -0.45
C LEU A 260 -3.40 25.53 -1.42
N GLY A 261 -3.52 25.29 -2.74
CA GLY A 261 -2.68 25.92 -3.77
C GLY A 261 -1.30 25.29 -3.96
N ASN A 262 -1.00 24.15 -3.32
CA ASN A 262 0.25 23.46 -3.54
C ASN A 262 0.25 22.76 -4.91
N PRO A 263 1.35 22.83 -5.68
CA PRO A 263 1.47 22.04 -6.90
C PRO A 263 1.44 20.55 -6.54
N LEU A 264 0.63 19.77 -7.27
CA LEU A 264 0.55 18.32 -7.10
C LEU A 264 0.24 17.65 -8.44
N ALA A 265 1.30 17.48 -9.23
CA ALA A 265 1.29 16.98 -10.60
C ALA A 265 2.51 16.09 -10.88
N GLY A 266 2.47 15.31 -11.96
CA GLY A 266 3.64 14.57 -12.44
C GLY A 266 4.20 13.51 -11.48
N PHE A 267 3.34 12.86 -10.69
CA PHE A 267 3.71 11.79 -9.76
C PHE A 267 3.12 10.44 -10.18
N THR A 268 3.58 9.35 -9.58
CA THR A 268 3.11 8.00 -9.87
C THR A 268 2.25 7.45 -8.74
N THR A 269 1.18 6.75 -9.08
CA THR A 269 0.39 5.99 -8.10
C THR A 269 0.34 4.51 -8.47
N VAL A 270 0.26 3.65 -7.47
CA VAL A 270 0.19 2.20 -7.67
C VAL A 270 -0.86 1.62 -6.74
N ASN A 271 -1.80 0.85 -7.28
CA ASN A 271 -2.63 -0.04 -6.47
C ASN A 271 -2.06 -1.46 -6.53
N PHE A 272 -1.68 -1.98 -5.36
CA PHE A 272 -1.08 -3.29 -5.17
C PHE A 272 -2.02 -4.16 -4.33
N ASP A 273 -2.77 -5.03 -5.00
CA ASP A 273 -3.81 -5.83 -4.34
C ASP A 273 -4.09 -7.12 -5.09
N PHE A 274 -4.48 -8.18 -4.40
CA PHE A 274 -4.88 -9.45 -5.04
C PHE A 274 -6.26 -9.32 -5.71
N LEU A 275 -7.04 -8.28 -5.39
CA LEU A 275 -8.28 -7.90 -6.07
C LEU A 275 -8.33 -6.42 -6.45
N GLN A 276 -8.81 -6.11 -7.66
CA GLN A 276 -8.98 -4.73 -8.11
C GLN A 276 -10.39 -4.22 -7.78
N HIS A 277 -10.49 -3.42 -6.72
CA HIS A 277 -11.74 -2.82 -6.28
C HIS A 277 -12.02 -1.46 -6.93
N TYR A 278 -13.28 -1.03 -6.93
CA TYR A 278 -13.70 0.26 -7.46
C TYR A 278 -12.93 1.42 -6.83
N ARG A 279 -12.85 1.49 -5.49
CA ARG A 279 -12.24 2.63 -4.80
C ARG A 279 -10.74 2.77 -5.08
N PRO A 280 -9.87 1.75 -4.94
CA PRO A 280 -8.46 1.90 -5.30
C PRO A 280 -8.27 2.25 -6.78
N ARG A 281 -9.04 1.62 -7.69
CA ARG A 281 -8.97 1.96 -9.12
C ARG A 281 -9.29 3.43 -9.36
N VAL A 282 -10.42 3.93 -8.87
CA VAL A 282 -10.83 5.31 -9.18
C VAL A 282 -10.08 6.35 -8.35
N ASN A 283 -9.86 6.11 -7.05
CA ASN A 283 -9.33 7.10 -6.12
C ASN A 283 -7.80 7.13 -6.05
N VAL A 284 -7.13 6.02 -6.40
CA VAL A 284 -5.67 5.94 -6.42
C VAL A 284 -5.17 6.01 -7.86
N VAL A 285 -5.67 5.15 -8.75
CA VAL A 285 -5.06 4.95 -10.08
C VAL A 285 -5.53 5.99 -11.12
N GLU A 286 -6.76 6.51 -11.02
CA GLU A 286 -7.36 7.35 -12.06
C GLU A 286 -7.47 8.84 -11.66
N ARG A 287 -8.34 9.15 -10.68
CA ARG A 287 -8.70 10.54 -10.30
C ARG A 287 -7.50 11.42 -9.92
N PRO A 288 -6.46 10.92 -9.23
CA PRO A 288 -5.31 11.75 -8.88
C PRO A 288 -4.59 12.35 -10.10
N HIS A 289 -4.70 11.72 -11.27
CA HIS A 289 -4.01 12.15 -12.50
C HIS A 289 -4.87 12.98 -13.45
N ALA A 290 -6.17 13.16 -13.16
CA ALA A 290 -7.09 13.90 -14.02
C ALA A 290 -6.55 15.32 -14.30
N SER A 291 -6.13 15.55 -15.54
CA SER A 291 -5.57 16.82 -16.03
C SER A 291 -4.32 17.33 -15.26
N ALA A 292 -3.63 16.45 -14.52
CA ALA A 292 -2.49 16.81 -13.66
C ALA A 292 -1.18 16.08 -14.01
N GLY A 293 -1.17 15.32 -15.11
CA GLY A 293 -0.03 14.49 -15.49
C GLY A 293 0.27 13.35 -14.51
N GLY A 294 1.37 12.65 -14.74
CA GLY A 294 1.70 11.42 -14.00
C GLY A 294 0.94 10.20 -14.53
N LYS A 295 1.06 9.08 -13.82
CA LYS A 295 0.46 7.81 -14.26
C LYS A 295 0.14 6.90 -13.07
N GLY A 296 -1.01 6.24 -13.15
CA GLY A 296 -1.42 5.21 -12.22
C GLY A 296 -1.20 3.80 -12.78
N TYR A 297 -0.86 2.86 -11.90
CA TYR A 297 -0.69 1.44 -12.23
C TYR A 297 -1.52 0.56 -11.29
N ALA A 298 -2.02 -0.57 -11.81
CA ALA A 298 -2.68 -1.60 -11.02
C ALA A 298 -1.89 -2.91 -11.16
N ILE A 299 -1.33 -3.39 -10.06
CA ILE A 299 -0.62 -4.67 -10.00
C ILE A 299 -1.46 -5.64 -9.18
N THR A 300 -1.80 -6.77 -9.80
CA THR A 300 -2.65 -7.80 -9.18
C THR A 300 -1.83 -9.02 -8.81
N GLY A 301 -1.89 -9.42 -7.54
CA GLY A 301 -1.23 -10.61 -7.03
C GLY A 301 -1.17 -10.62 -5.49
N HIS A 302 -0.87 -11.78 -4.93
CA HIS A 302 -0.74 -11.99 -3.49
C HIS A 302 0.45 -11.21 -2.91
N HIS A 303 0.23 -10.50 -1.79
CA HIS A 303 1.23 -9.58 -1.21
C HIS A 303 2.50 -10.28 -0.77
N GLU A 304 2.36 -11.48 -0.21
CA GLU A 304 3.44 -12.34 0.29
C GLU A 304 4.41 -12.82 -0.80
N ILE A 305 4.01 -12.72 -2.07
CA ILE A 305 4.89 -12.99 -3.23
C ILE A 305 5.37 -11.68 -3.83
N MET A 306 4.44 -10.76 -4.04
CA MET A 306 4.68 -9.61 -4.89
C MET A 306 5.48 -8.49 -4.21
N ILE A 307 5.31 -8.28 -2.91
CA ILE A 307 6.11 -7.27 -2.17
C ILE A 307 7.56 -7.72 -2.04
N PRO A 308 7.88 -8.98 -1.67
CA PRO A 308 9.25 -9.47 -1.71
C PRO A 308 9.87 -9.42 -3.11
N LEU A 309 9.09 -9.75 -4.16
CA LEU A 309 9.55 -9.64 -5.55
C LEU A 309 9.93 -8.20 -5.91
N LEU A 310 9.06 -7.22 -5.61
CA LEU A 310 9.36 -5.81 -5.84
C LEU A 310 10.60 -5.36 -5.05
N ALA A 311 10.70 -5.75 -3.77
CA ALA A 311 11.83 -5.41 -2.92
C ALA A 311 13.15 -5.98 -3.45
N ALA A 312 13.14 -7.21 -3.94
CA ALA A 312 14.31 -7.84 -4.54
C ALA A 312 14.77 -7.13 -5.82
N CYS A 313 13.83 -6.77 -6.72
CA CYS A 313 14.16 -5.98 -7.91
C CYS A 313 14.81 -4.64 -7.54
N LEU A 314 14.23 -3.92 -6.57
CA LEU A 314 14.73 -2.62 -6.13
C LEU A 314 16.12 -2.73 -5.49
N ALA A 315 16.37 -3.79 -4.71
CA ALA A 315 17.65 -4.01 -4.06
C ALA A 315 18.78 -4.29 -5.06
N GLU A 316 18.52 -5.03 -6.13
CA GLU A 316 19.52 -5.34 -7.14
C GLU A 316 19.83 -4.14 -8.05
N CYS A 317 18.84 -3.26 -8.31
CA CYS A 317 19.09 -1.97 -8.98
C CYS A 317 20.08 -1.06 -8.23
N GLU A 318 20.36 -1.31 -6.94
CA GLU A 318 21.37 -0.56 -6.18
C GLU A 318 22.79 -1.05 -6.42
N ILE A 319 22.97 -2.31 -6.82
CA ILE A 319 24.29 -2.92 -7.00
C ILE A 319 24.89 -2.51 -8.36
N ASP A 320 24.03 -2.25 -9.35
CA ASP A 320 24.42 -1.86 -10.71
C ASP A 320 24.63 -0.34 -10.90
N ARG A 321 24.73 0.44 -9.82
CA ARG A 321 24.97 1.90 -9.84
C ARG A 321 26.16 2.29 -8.96
#